data_AF-A0A8D2E4D1-F1
#
_entry.id   AF-A0A8D2E4D1-F1
#
_cell.length_a   1.000
_cell.length_b   1.000
_cell.length_c   1.000
_cell.angle_alpha   90.00
_cell.angle_beta   90.00
_cell.angle_gamma   90.00
#
_symmetry.space_group_name_H-M   'P 1'
#
loop_
_entity.id
_entity.type
_entity.pdbx_description
1 polymer ?
#
loop_
_entity_poly.entity_id
_entity_poly.type
_entity_poly.pdbx_seq_one_letter_code
_entity_poly.pdbx_strand_id
1 'polypeptide(L)' 'MDALDRVMKPKTKRAKRFLEKREPKLSENIKNALLIKGGNANTTVTQVLKDVNVLF' A
#
# COMPACT_ATOMS: atom_id res chain seq x y z
N MET A 1 -2.16 29.86 -5.27
CA MET A 1 -2.51 28.58 -5.92
C MET A 1 -2.26 27.49 -4.90
N ASP A 2 -3.32 27.06 -4.23
CA ASP A 2 -3.24 26.09 -3.14
C ASP A 2 -2.89 24.72 -3.71
N ALA A 3 -2.19 23.86 -2.96
CA ALA A 3 -1.72 22.57 -3.48
C ALA A 3 -2.87 21.66 -3.96
N LEU A 4 -4.08 21.90 -3.44
CA LEU A 4 -5.32 21.22 -3.80
C LEU A 4 -5.80 21.55 -5.23
N ASP A 5 -5.52 22.74 -5.76
CA ASP A 5 -5.93 23.14 -7.13
C ASP A 5 -5.20 22.36 -8.22
N ARG A 6 -4.05 21.74 -7.89
CA ARG A 6 -3.27 20.92 -8.83
C ARG A 6 -3.72 19.46 -8.89
N VAL A 7 -4.58 19.03 -7.95
CA VAL A 7 -5.03 17.63 -7.86
C VAL A 7 -6.23 17.42 -8.78
N MET A 8 -5.95 17.14 -10.06
CA MET A 8 -6.99 16.79 -11.02
C MET A 8 -7.55 15.38 -10.73
N LYS A 9 -8.87 15.27 -10.61
CA LYS A 9 -9.54 13.96 -10.46
C LYS A 9 -9.23 13.06 -11.67
N PRO A 10 -8.90 11.78 -11.46
CA PRO A 10 -8.60 10.88 -12.56
C PRO A 10 -9.82 10.65 -13.46
N LYS A 11 -9.61 10.73 -14.77
CA LYS A 11 -10.68 10.56 -15.76
C LYS A 11 -10.94 9.09 -16.10
N THR A 12 -9.95 8.20 -15.96
CA THR A 12 -10.05 6.80 -16.39
C THR A 12 -10.77 5.91 -15.36
N LYS A 13 -11.55 4.94 -15.82
CA LYS A 13 -12.28 3.98 -14.95
C LYS A 13 -11.34 3.18 -14.02
N ARG A 14 -10.11 2.88 -14.47
CA ARG A 14 -9.11 2.15 -13.67
C ARG A 14 -8.63 2.98 -12.48
N ALA A 15 -8.30 4.25 -12.71
CA ALA A 15 -7.78 5.12 -11.67
C ALA A 15 -8.86 5.53 -10.64
N LYS A 16 -10.13 5.66 -11.08
CA LYS A 16 -11.26 5.85 -10.16
C LYS A 16 -11.42 4.68 -9.19
N ARG A 17 -11.47 3.44 -9.70
CA ARG A 17 -11.54 2.23 -8.87
C ARG A 17 -10.39 2.10 -7.87
N PHE A 18 -9.20 2.57 -8.24
CA PHE A 18 -8.04 2.57 -7.33
C PHE A 18 -8.24 3.50 -6.13
N LEU A 19 -8.80 4.69 -6.34
CA LEU A 19 -9.12 5.64 -5.26
C LEU A 19 -10.28 5.12 -4.41
N GLU A 20 -11.37 4.65 -5.02
CA GLU A 20 -12.53 4.05 -4.33
C GLU A 20 -12.12 2.88 -3.42
N LYS A 21 -11.11 2.09 -3.82
CA LYS A 21 -10.60 0.99 -2.99
C LYS A 21 -9.85 1.49 -1.73
N ARG A 22 -9.28 2.71 -1.77
CA ARG A 22 -8.49 3.32 -0.70
C ARG A 22 -9.30 4.26 0.19
N GLU A 23 -10.51 4.62 -0.22
CA GLU A 23 -11.43 5.39 0.61
C GLU A 23 -11.86 4.60 1.86
N PRO A 24 -12.13 5.30 2.98
CA PRO A 24 -12.60 4.66 4.21
C PRO A 24 -13.98 4.02 3.98
N LYS A 25 -14.21 2.86 4.60
CA LYS A 25 -15.44 2.08 4.47
C LYS A 25 -15.98 1.70 5.85
N LEU A 26 -17.29 1.48 5.94
CA LEU A 26 -17.93 1.00 7.17
C LEU A 26 -17.51 -0.44 7.53
N SER A 27 -17.51 -1.33 6.52
CA SER A 27 -16.88 -2.65 6.63
C SER A 27 -15.48 -2.55 6.02
N GLU A 28 -14.45 -2.69 6.85
CA GLU A 28 -13.07 -2.57 6.42
C GLU A 28 -12.65 -3.73 5.48
N ASN A 29 -11.74 -3.44 4.55
CA ASN A 29 -11.05 -4.50 3.80
C ASN A 29 -9.94 -5.09 4.68
N ILE A 30 -9.45 -6.28 4.33
CA ILE A 30 -8.23 -6.85 4.95
C ILE A 30 -7.06 -5.87 4.80
N LYS A 31 -6.32 -5.65 5.88
CA LYS A 31 -5.17 -4.75 5.90
C LYS A 31 -4.00 -5.40 5.18
N ASN A 32 -3.39 -4.67 4.25
CA ASN A 32 -2.19 -5.12 3.55
C ASN A 32 -0.96 -4.88 4.43
N ALA A 33 -0.14 -5.91 4.63
CA ALA A 33 1.16 -5.77 5.27
C ALA A 33 2.21 -5.23 4.28
N LEU A 34 3.17 -4.45 4.78
CA LEU A 34 4.33 -4.00 4.02
C LEU A 34 5.60 -4.45 4.75
N LEU A 35 6.34 -5.39 4.15
CA LEU A 35 7.57 -5.95 4.69
C LEU A 35 8.78 -5.26 4.03
N ILE A 36 9.52 -4.47 4.80
CA ILE A 36 10.66 -3.68 4.28
C ILE A 36 11.95 -4.19 4.93
N LYS A 37 12.93 -4.54 4.11
CA LYS A 37 14.30 -4.82 4.58
C LYS A 37 15.04 -3.50 4.83
N GLY A 38 15.54 -3.30 6.04
CA GLY A 38 16.44 -2.18 6.36
C GLY A 38 17.84 -2.31 5.74
N GLY A 39 18.58 -1.21 5.64
CA GLY A 39 19.91 -1.18 5.00
C GLY A 39 20.93 -2.13 5.62
N ASN A 40 20.96 -2.24 6.96
CA ASN A 40 21.89 -3.10 7.72
C ASN A 40 21.20 -4.36 8.27
N ALA A 41 20.30 -4.97 7.50
CA ALA A 41 19.64 -6.22 7.93
C ALA A 41 20.52 -7.45 7.64
N ASN A 42 20.67 -8.31 8.65
CA ASN A 42 21.41 -9.56 8.55
C ASN A 42 20.68 -10.59 7.65
N THR A 43 21.38 -11.64 7.22
CA THR A 43 20.86 -12.74 6.40
C THR A 43 19.68 -13.44 7.08
N THR A 44 19.75 -13.70 8.38
CA THR A 44 18.66 -14.29 9.16
C THR A 44 17.39 -13.45 9.10
N VAL A 45 17.50 -12.13 9.23
CA VAL A 45 16.34 -11.21 9.14
C VAL A 45 15.74 -11.25 7.74
N THR A 46 16.58 -11.35 6.71
CA THR A 46 16.10 -11.47 5.32
C THR A 46 15.38 -12.79 5.07
N GLN A 47 15.85 -13.89 5.66
CA GLN A 47 15.20 -15.20 5.58
C GLN A 47 13.82 -15.15 6.23
N VAL A 48 13.74 -14.67 7.47
CA VAL A 48 12.48 -14.54 8.22
C VAL A 48 11.49 -13.65 7.47
N LEU A 49 11.93 -12.52 6.90
CA LEU A 49 11.05 -11.65 6.11
C LEU A 49 10.46 -12.36 4.88
N LYS A 50 11.19 -13.28 4.25
CA LYS A 50 10.66 -14.09 3.14
C LYS A 50 9.64 -15.11 3.61
N ASP A 51 9.93 -15.82 4.69
CA ASP A 51 9.03 -16.84 5.25
C ASP A 51 7.71 -16.20 5.70
N VAL A 52 7.81 -15.04 6.34
CA VAL A 52 6.67 -14.22 6.75
C VAL A 52 5.87 -13.73 5.53
N ASN A 53 6.52 -13.34 4.44
CA ASN A 53 5.83 -12.92 3.21
C ASN A 53 5.03 -14.06 2.54
N VAL A 54 5.40 -15.33 2.74
CA VAL A 54 4.63 -16.46 2.20
C VAL A 54 3.37 -16.73 3.03
N LEU A 55 3.36 -16.31 4.30
CA LEU A 55 2.26 -16.53 5.22
C LEU A 55 1.13 -15.49 5.08
N PHE A 56 1.44 -14.28 4.62
CA PHE A 56 0.52 -13.15 4.49
C PHE A 56 0.06 -12.92 3.04
#